data_AF-A0A355BLR0-F1
#
_entry.id   AF-A0A355BLR0-F1
#
_cell.length_a   1.000
_cell.length_b   1.000
_cell.length_c   1.000
_cell.angle_alpha   90.00
_cell.angle_beta   90.00
_cell.angle_gamma   90.00
#
_symmetry.space_group_name_H-M   'P 1'
#
loop_
_entity.id
_entity.type
_entity.pdbx_description
1 polymer ?
#
loop_
_entity_poly.entity_id
_entity_poly.type
_entity_poly.pdbx_seq_one_letter_code
_entity_poly.pdbx_strand_id
1 'polypeptide(L)'
;MTFVGRKLLVLTLLLILLWPGTIETAGAAEPNPIDEIIQQQLQAIDTAELDNYLRQLEQEYEGLLPDLSLGGVLKSVRSQEGFSLAQLMKALFTILFREFTAQSTLLIRLLVLAMLCVLLQHLHEAMDSRVADIAYLICYLVIMGFALQSFGRALNLTRDALDSMLSFVHSLFPLLLTVVMAAGNVSSAALFNPVLMLVLASISTLIVNVAVPLIFFAGVLILANNLSQSIKVSRLA
;
A
#
# COMPACT_ATOMS: atom_id res chain seq x y z
N MET A 1 38.30 -7.18 -2.48
CA MET A 1 38.63 -6.65 -1.14
C MET A 1 37.37 -6.13 -0.42
N THR A 2 36.24 -6.85 -0.46
CA THR A 2 34.90 -6.36 -0.02
C THR A 2 34.18 -7.28 0.97
N PHE A 3 34.67 -8.51 1.19
CA PHE A 3 34.00 -9.47 2.09
C PHE A 3 34.36 -9.24 3.57
N VAL A 4 35.54 -8.69 3.84
CA VAL A 4 36.02 -8.39 5.21
C VAL A 4 35.26 -7.20 5.80
N GLY A 5 35.01 -6.15 5.01
CA GLY A 5 34.30 -4.95 5.47
C GLY A 5 32.85 -5.21 5.89
N ARG A 6 32.11 -6.06 5.16
CA ARG A 6 30.72 -6.39 5.49
C ARG A 6 30.62 -7.26 6.76
N LYS A 7 31.57 -8.19 6.97
CA LYS A 7 31.64 -8.97 8.21
C LYS A 7 32.04 -8.12 9.40
N LEU A 8 32.94 -7.15 9.21
CA LEU A 8 33.35 -6.21 10.25
C LEU A 8 32.19 -5.32 10.69
N LEU A 9 31.41 -4.80 9.73
CA LEU A 9 30.22 -3.97 9.99
C LEU A 9 29.14 -4.73 10.76
N VAL A 10 28.87 -5.98 10.35
CA VAL A 10 27.91 -6.86 11.05
C VAL A 10 28.40 -7.22 12.45
N LEU A 11 29.71 -7.45 12.63
CA LEU A 11 30.30 -7.73 13.93
C LEU A 11 30.26 -6.51 14.86
N THR A 12 30.53 -5.30 14.36
CA THR A 12 30.41 -4.06 15.14
C THR A 12 28.96 -3.76 15.54
N LEU A 13 28.00 -4.02 14.65
CA LEU A 13 26.58 -3.82 14.95
C LEU A 13 26.08 -4.85 15.98
N LEU A 14 26.57 -6.10 15.90
CA LEU A 14 26.22 -7.16 16.83
C LEU A 14 26.92 -6.99 18.20
N LEU A 15 28.11 -6.39 18.25
CA LEU A 15 28.82 -6.07 19.50
C LEU A 15 28.17 -4.90 20.27
N ILE A 16 27.57 -3.94 19.55
CA ILE A 16 26.77 -2.85 20.15
C ILE A 16 25.44 -3.40 20.70
N LEU A 17 24.85 -4.39 20.01
CA LEU A 17 23.56 -5.00 20.40
C LEU A 17 23.68 -5.95 21.60
N LEU A 18 24.87 -6.51 21.84
CA LEU A 18 25.16 -7.40 22.98
C LEU A 18 25.79 -6.69 24.18
N TRP A 19 25.94 -5.36 24.16
CA TRP A 19 26.45 -4.63 25.32
C TRP A 19 25.38 -4.63 26.43
N PRO A 20 25.62 -5.28 27.58
CA PRO A 20 24.69 -5.22 28.70
C PRO A 20 24.84 -3.84 29.34
N GLY A 21 23.99 -2.90 28.92
CA GLY A 21 23.79 -1.67 29.67
C GLY A 21 23.22 -2.04 31.04
N THR A 22 24.05 -1.93 32.07
CA THR A 22 23.61 -2.05 33.47
C THR A 22 22.68 -0.88 33.78
N ILE A 23 21.37 -1.14 33.82
CA ILE A 23 20.40 -0.18 34.35
C ILE A 23 20.35 -0.40 35.86
N GLU A 24 20.87 0.56 36.60
CA GLU A 24 20.76 0.61 38.05
C GLU A 24 19.29 0.67 38.46
N THR A 25 18.84 -0.32 39.23
CA THR A 25 17.54 -0.30 39.91
C THR A 25 17.72 0.44 41.24
N ALA A 26 17.42 1.74 41.28
CA ALA A 26 17.32 2.49 42.52
C ALA A 26 15.87 2.43 43.04
N GLY A 27 15.66 1.73 44.14
CA GLY A 27 14.43 1.83 44.92
C GLY A 27 14.46 3.08 45.80
N ALA A 28 13.42 3.90 45.70
CA ALA A 28 12.89 4.75 46.78
C ALA A 28 11.54 5.34 46.33
N ALA A 29 10.57 5.38 47.24
CA ALA A 29 9.22 5.88 47.02
C ALA A 29 9.20 7.40 46.82
N GLU A 30 8.81 7.86 45.62
CA GLU A 30 8.53 9.24 45.17
C GLU A 30 7.62 9.14 43.92
N PRO A 31 6.85 10.20 43.55
CA PRO A 31 5.58 10.08 42.81
C PRO A 31 5.72 9.32 41.49
N ASN A 32 4.78 8.41 41.26
CA ASN A 32 4.86 7.35 40.26
C ASN A 32 5.04 7.92 38.83
N PRO A 33 6.25 7.86 38.22
CA PRO A 33 6.49 8.37 36.85
C PRO A 33 5.67 7.60 35.79
N ILE A 34 5.10 6.47 36.20
CA ILE A 34 4.12 5.67 35.46
C ILE A 34 2.84 6.47 35.18
N ASP A 35 2.34 7.27 36.13
CA ASP A 35 1.09 8.03 35.96
C ASP A 35 1.26 9.20 34.98
N GLU A 36 2.43 9.86 34.96
CA GLU A 36 2.76 10.89 33.96
C GLU A 36 2.90 10.30 32.56
N ILE A 37 3.53 9.13 32.42
CA ILE A 37 3.67 8.45 31.12
C ILE A 37 2.30 7.96 30.63
N ILE A 38 1.45 7.43 31.51
CA ILE A 38 0.07 7.03 31.18
C ILE A 38 -0.77 8.25 30.80
N GLN A 39 -0.65 9.39 31.49
CA GLN A 39 -1.36 10.62 31.14
C GLN A 39 -0.86 11.23 29.82
N GLN A 40 0.46 11.23 29.56
CA GLN A 40 1.01 11.66 28.27
C GLN A 40 0.54 10.76 27.13
N GLN A 41 0.44 9.44 27.35
CA GLN A 41 -0.11 8.54 26.34
C GLN A 41 -1.62 8.68 26.17
N LEU A 42 -2.40 8.86 27.24
CA LEU A 42 -3.84 9.15 27.14
C LEU A 42 -4.13 10.47 26.42
N GLN A 43 -3.28 11.48 26.60
CA GLN A 43 -3.33 12.74 25.84
C GLN A 43 -2.82 12.60 24.40
N ALA A 44 -1.96 11.60 24.13
CA ALA A 44 -1.47 11.26 22.79
C ALA A 44 -2.31 10.19 22.06
N ILE A 45 -3.37 9.64 22.70
CA ILE A 45 -4.43 8.92 22.00
C ILE A 45 -5.25 10.00 21.28
N ASP A 46 -4.67 10.48 20.19
CA ASP A 46 -5.35 11.39 19.29
C ASP A 46 -6.32 10.58 18.45
N THR A 47 -7.55 10.43 18.95
CA THR A 47 -8.63 9.81 18.18
C THR A 47 -8.97 10.60 16.93
N ALA A 48 -8.44 11.83 16.78
CA ALA A 48 -8.64 12.63 15.58
C ALA A 48 -8.01 11.99 14.33
N GLU A 49 -6.89 11.28 14.43
CA GLU A 49 -6.32 10.58 13.27
C GLU A 49 -7.25 9.45 12.77
N LEU A 50 -7.80 8.66 13.70
CA LEU A 50 -8.74 7.60 13.36
C LEU A 50 -10.06 8.18 12.84
N ASP A 51 -10.56 9.26 13.44
CA ASP A 51 -11.77 9.93 12.98
C ASP A 51 -11.56 10.57 11.59
N ASN A 52 -10.37 11.12 11.32
CA ASN A 52 -10.00 11.64 10.00
C ASN A 52 -9.94 10.52 8.94
N TYR A 53 -9.35 9.36 9.27
CA TYR A 53 -9.33 8.21 8.37
C TYR A 53 -10.75 7.72 8.05
N LEU A 54 -11.62 7.62 9.07
CA LEU A 54 -13.02 7.22 8.89
C LEU A 54 -13.82 8.24 8.06
N ARG A 55 -13.54 9.54 8.22
CA ARG A 55 -14.14 10.61 7.39
C ARG A 55 -13.68 10.57 5.95
N GLN A 56 -12.40 10.28 5.69
CA GLN A 56 -11.89 10.12 4.33
C GLN A 56 -12.57 8.94 3.62
N LEU A 57 -12.72 7.81 4.32
CA LEU A 57 -13.49 6.65 3.85
C LEU A 57 -14.96 6.99 3.58
N GLU A 58 -15.60 7.75 4.47
CA GLU A 58 -16.99 8.17 4.28
C GLU A 58 -17.14 9.11 3.07
N GLN A 59 -16.20 10.03 2.85
CA GLN A 59 -16.17 10.90 1.67
C GLN A 59 -15.96 10.12 0.36
N GLU A 60 -15.07 9.13 0.37
CA GLU A 60 -14.75 8.35 -0.83
C GLU A 60 -15.88 7.39 -1.25
N TYR A 61 -16.70 6.98 -0.28
CA TYR A 61 -17.83 6.07 -0.48
C TYR A 61 -19.18 6.67 -0.06
N GLU A 62 -19.33 7.99 -0.19
CA GLU A 62 -20.50 8.78 0.25
C GLU A 62 -21.83 8.05 0.06
N GLY A 63 -22.56 7.84 1.17
CA GLY A 63 -23.90 7.25 1.18
C GLY A 63 -23.98 5.73 0.95
N LEU A 64 -22.85 5.04 0.75
CA LEU A 64 -22.80 3.57 0.62
C LEU A 64 -22.41 2.86 1.92
N LEU A 65 -21.72 3.55 2.83
CA LEU A 65 -21.30 3.01 4.12
C LEU A 65 -22.26 3.46 5.24
N PRO A 66 -22.64 2.59 6.19
CA PRO A 66 -23.33 3.02 7.42
C PRO A 66 -22.43 3.97 8.21
N ASP A 67 -22.98 4.78 9.14
CA ASP A 67 -22.21 5.72 9.97
C ASP A 67 -21.01 5.01 10.66
N LEU A 68 -19.82 5.19 10.09
CA LEU A 68 -18.58 4.50 10.50
C LEU A 68 -17.84 5.28 11.60
N SER A 69 -18.42 6.36 12.12
CA SER A 69 -17.80 7.14 13.19
C SER A 69 -17.59 6.28 14.45
N LEU A 70 -16.49 6.50 15.18
CA LEU A 70 -16.22 5.81 16.45
C LEU A 70 -17.41 5.94 17.41
N GLY A 71 -18.04 7.12 17.44
CA GLY A 71 -19.25 7.39 18.22
C GLY A 71 -20.46 6.56 17.75
N GLY A 72 -20.66 6.41 16.44
CA GLY A 72 -21.71 5.56 15.85
C GLY A 72 -21.52 4.08 16.16
N VAL A 73 -20.28 3.57 16.07
CA VAL A 73 -19.94 2.18 16.40
C VAL A 73 -20.13 1.91 17.89
N LEU A 74 -19.62 2.78 18.77
CA LEU A 74 -19.82 2.66 20.22
C LEU A 74 -21.29 2.73 20.61
N LYS A 75 -22.09 3.57 19.94
CA LYS A 75 -23.54 3.68 20.18
C LYS A 75 -24.27 2.42 19.72
N SER A 76 -23.93 1.86 18.56
CA SER A 76 -24.53 0.64 18.00
C SER A 76 -24.20 -0.62 18.83
N VAL A 77 -22.98 -0.72 19.37
CA VAL A 77 -22.61 -1.79 20.32
C VAL A 77 -23.39 -1.68 21.63
N ARG A 78 -23.64 -0.45 22.10
CA ARG A 78 -24.30 -0.17 23.39
C ARG A 78 -25.83 -0.20 23.31
N SER A 79 -26.42 0.03 22.14
CA SER A 79 -27.88 0.07 21.95
C SER A 79 -28.52 -1.28 21.63
N GLN A 80 -27.75 -2.36 21.47
CA GLN A 80 -28.23 -3.65 20.90
C GLN A 80 -28.89 -3.52 19.50
N GLU A 81 -28.87 -2.34 18.88
CA GLU A 81 -29.15 -2.17 17.45
C GLU A 81 -27.91 -2.68 16.71
N GLY A 82 -27.83 -4.00 16.58
CA GLY A 82 -26.68 -4.69 16.06
C GLY A 82 -26.30 -4.21 14.66
N PHE A 83 -25.00 -4.13 14.42
CA PHE A 83 -24.42 -3.94 13.10
C PHE A 83 -25.04 -4.99 12.15
N SER A 84 -25.87 -4.56 11.19
CA SER A 84 -26.54 -5.53 10.35
C SER A 84 -25.57 -6.04 9.28
N LEU A 85 -25.13 -7.29 9.46
CA LEU A 85 -24.24 -7.96 8.50
C LEU A 85 -24.81 -7.91 7.07
N ALA A 86 -26.14 -7.92 6.95
CA ALA A 86 -26.83 -7.77 5.67
C ALA A 86 -26.61 -6.39 5.00
N GLN A 87 -26.63 -5.28 5.75
CA GLN A 87 -26.32 -3.97 5.19
C GLN A 87 -24.84 -3.86 4.79
N LEU A 88 -23.92 -4.41 5.60
CA LEU A 88 -22.50 -4.47 5.26
C LEU A 88 -22.26 -5.23 3.94
N MET A 89 -22.86 -6.41 3.80
CA MET A 89 -22.74 -7.22 2.58
C MET A 89 -23.34 -6.51 1.36
N LYS A 90 -24.47 -5.81 1.53
CA LYS A 90 -25.10 -5.02 0.45
C LYS A 90 -24.23 -3.83 0.04
N ALA A 91 -23.65 -3.13 1.01
CA ALA A 91 -22.72 -2.03 0.77
C ALA A 91 -21.48 -2.51 0.00
N LEU A 92 -20.86 -3.61 0.46
CA LEU A 92 -19.70 -4.22 -0.20
C LEU A 92 -19.99 -4.59 -1.65
N PHE A 93 -21.12 -5.25 -1.91
CA PHE A 93 -21.50 -5.63 -3.27
C PHE A 93 -21.76 -4.42 -4.17
N THR A 94 -22.38 -3.37 -3.63
CA THR A 94 -22.67 -2.13 -4.37
C THR A 94 -21.38 -1.39 -4.74
N ILE A 95 -20.44 -1.30 -3.79
CA ILE A 95 -19.12 -0.69 -4.01
C ILE A 95 -18.35 -1.48 -5.08
N LEU A 96 -18.28 -2.81 -4.95
CA LEU A 96 -17.60 -3.66 -5.93
C LEU A 96 -18.19 -3.52 -7.34
N PHE A 97 -19.51 -3.49 -7.47
CA PHE A 97 -20.16 -3.31 -8.77
C PHE A 97 -19.91 -1.92 -9.35
N ARG A 98 -19.92 -0.86 -8.52
CA ARG A 98 -19.61 0.51 -8.95
C ARG A 98 -18.21 0.60 -9.54
N GLU A 99 -17.21 0.09 -8.81
CA GLU A 99 -15.81 0.10 -9.24
C GLU A 99 -15.60 -0.79 -10.48
N PHE A 100 -16.20 -1.98 -10.52
CA PHE A 100 -16.13 -2.87 -11.68
C PHE A 100 -16.70 -2.21 -12.94
N THR A 101 -17.86 -1.55 -12.82
CA THR A 101 -18.50 -0.88 -13.95
C THR A 101 -17.67 0.32 -14.41
N ALA A 102 -17.09 1.08 -13.49
CA ALA A 102 -16.18 2.18 -13.82
C ALA A 102 -14.95 1.71 -14.62
N GLN A 103 -14.34 0.58 -14.22
CA GLN A 103 -13.15 0.04 -14.90
C GLN A 103 -13.47 -0.75 -16.18
N SER A 104 -14.70 -1.24 -16.35
CA SER A 104 -15.13 -1.99 -17.54
C SER A 104 -14.98 -1.19 -18.85
N THR A 105 -15.11 0.14 -18.79
CA THR A 105 -14.97 1.02 -19.97
C THR A 105 -13.57 0.89 -20.61
N LEU A 106 -12.53 0.70 -19.81
CA LEU A 106 -11.16 0.50 -20.31
C LEU A 106 -11.03 -0.84 -21.01
N LEU A 107 -11.64 -1.89 -20.45
CA LEU A 107 -11.64 -3.23 -21.01
C LEU A 107 -12.34 -3.26 -22.36
N ILE A 108 -13.50 -2.59 -22.48
CA ILE A 108 -14.23 -2.48 -23.76
C ILE A 108 -13.37 -1.76 -24.81
N ARG A 109 -12.71 -0.64 -24.46
CA ARG A 109 -11.83 0.08 -25.37
C ARG A 109 -10.67 -0.79 -25.87
N LEU A 110 -10.05 -1.56 -24.99
CA LEU A 110 -8.98 -2.50 -25.35
C LEU A 110 -9.49 -3.61 -26.27
N LEU A 111 -10.68 -4.15 -26.01
CA LEU A 111 -11.27 -5.24 -26.78
C LEU A 111 -11.58 -4.78 -28.21
N VAL A 112 -12.20 -3.61 -28.37
CA VAL A 112 -12.46 -3.00 -29.68
C VAL A 112 -11.16 -2.76 -30.44
N LEU A 113 -10.14 -2.25 -29.76
CA LEU A 113 -8.84 -1.99 -30.38
C LEU A 113 -8.12 -3.29 -30.80
N ALA A 114 -8.16 -4.32 -29.97
CA ALA A 114 -7.61 -5.63 -30.28
C ALA A 114 -8.33 -6.27 -31.48
N MET A 115 -9.66 -6.20 -31.53
CA MET A 115 -10.44 -6.64 -32.69
C MET A 115 -10.05 -5.88 -33.95
N LEU A 116 -9.87 -4.56 -33.87
CA LEU A 116 -9.42 -3.75 -34.99
C LEU A 116 -8.02 -4.18 -35.46
N CYS A 117 -7.07 -4.43 -34.56
CA CYS A 117 -5.74 -4.89 -34.95
C CYS A 117 -5.76 -6.28 -35.60
N VAL A 118 -6.61 -7.20 -35.14
CA VAL A 118 -6.81 -8.51 -35.80
C VAL A 118 -7.42 -8.33 -37.19
N LEU A 119 -8.40 -7.44 -37.35
CA LEU A 119 -8.99 -7.13 -38.64
C LEU A 119 -7.96 -6.54 -39.62
N LEU A 120 -7.10 -5.62 -39.15
CA LEU A 120 -5.99 -5.09 -39.93
C LEU A 120 -4.97 -6.18 -40.30
N GLN A 121 -4.71 -7.14 -39.41
CA GLN A 121 -3.82 -8.26 -39.69
C GLN A 121 -4.37 -9.19 -40.78
N HIS A 122 -5.69 -9.37 -40.87
CA HIS A 122 -6.30 -10.11 -41.98
C HIS A 122 -6.26 -9.33 -43.30
N LEU A 123 -6.29 -8.00 -43.27
CA LEU A 123 -6.10 -7.16 -44.47
C LEU A 123 -4.65 -7.19 -45.00
N HIS A 124 -3.69 -7.65 -44.19
CA HIS A 124 -2.28 -7.79 -44.54
C HIS A 124 -2.08 -8.69 -45.77
N GLU A 125 -2.97 -9.67 -46.02
CA GLU A 125 -2.92 -10.54 -47.20
C GLU A 125 -3.24 -9.81 -48.53
N ALA A 126 -3.86 -8.63 -48.47
CA ALA A 126 -4.27 -7.85 -49.63
C ALA A 126 -3.44 -6.56 -49.86
N MET A 127 -2.49 -6.26 -48.96
CA MET A 127 -1.66 -5.04 -49.00
C MET A 127 -0.18 -5.35 -49.29
N ASP A 128 0.57 -4.35 -49.75
CA ASP A 128 2.02 -4.45 -49.89
C ASP A 128 2.67 -4.60 -48.51
N SER A 129 3.58 -5.57 -48.39
CA SER A 129 4.29 -6.00 -47.17
C SER A 129 4.76 -4.83 -46.28
N ARG A 130 5.36 -3.79 -46.86
CA ARG A 130 5.89 -2.65 -46.10
C ARG A 130 4.81 -1.79 -45.47
N VAL A 131 3.68 -1.60 -46.16
CA VAL A 131 2.56 -0.79 -45.65
C VAL A 131 1.88 -1.54 -44.51
N ALA A 132 1.78 -2.86 -44.64
CA ALA A 132 1.14 -3.72 -43.69
C ALA A 132 1.99 -3.91 -42.40
N ASP A 133 3.33 -3.92 -42.51
CA ASP A 133 4.27 -3.86 -41.38
C ASP A 133 4.17 -2.54 -40.59
N ILE A 134 4.09 -1.41 -41.30
CA ILE A 134 3.93 -0.09 -40.67
C ILE A 134 2.58 0.00 -39.93
N ALA A 135 1.49 -0.47 -40.54
CA ALA A 135 0.18 -0.51 -39.92
C ALA A 135 0.15 -1.38 -38.65
N TYR A 136 0.82 -2.54 -38.69
CA TYR A 136 0.99 -3.41 -37.52
C TYR A 136 1.76 -2.71 -36.40
N LEU A 137 2.87 -2.03 -36.71
CA LEU A 137 3.66 -1.27 -35.73
C LEU A 137 2.84 -0.17 -35.05
N ILE A 138 2.04 0.58 -35.82
CA ILE A 138 1.15 1.61 -35.29
C ILE A 138 0.11 0.99 -34.34
N CYS A 139 -0.54 -0.10 -34.75
CA CYS A 139 -1.52 -0.81 -33.92
C CYS A 139 -0.89 -1.30 -32.61
N TYR A 140 0.32 -1.87 -32.69
CA TYR A 140 1.10 -2.30 -31.53
C TYR A 140 1.40 -1.13 -30.59
N LEU A 141 1.88 0.02 -31.09
CA LEU A 141 2.19 1.19 -30.28
C LEU A 141 0.95 1.74 -29.56
N VAL A 142 -0.21 1.69 -30.20
CA VAL A 142 -1.48 2.10 -29.59
C VAL A 142 -1.85 1.15 -28.43
N ILE A 143 -1.79 -0.17 -28.63
CA ILE A 143 -2.03 -1.16 -27.57
C ILE A 143 -1.04 -0.98 -26.42
N MET A 144 0.25 -0.80 -26.75
CA MET A 144 1.32 -0.56 -25.78
C MET A 144 1.05 0.70 -24.95
N GLY A 145 0.61 1.79 -25.57
CA GLY A 145 0.24 3.03 -24.88
C GLY A 145 -0.90 2.83 -23.87
N PHE A 146 -1.93 2.06 -24.25
CA PHE A 146 -3.01 1.70 -23.31
C PHE A 146 -2.52 0.80 -22.18
N ALA A 147 -1.67 -0.19 -22.47
CA ALA A 147 -1.10 -1.08 -21.46
C ALA A 147 -0.26 -0.30 -20.44
N LEU A 148 0.60 0.62 -20.90
CA LEU A 148 1.39 1.51 -20.04
C LEU A 148 0.52 2.41 -19.17
N GLN A 149 -0.56 2.96 -19.73
CA GLN A 149 -1.50 3.78 -18.97
C GLN A 149 -2.21 2.96 -17.88
N SER A 150 -2.69 1.76 -18.22
CA SER A 150 -3.36 0.87 -17.26
C SER A 150 -2.40 0.42 -16.15
N PHE A 151 -1.16 0.10 -16.53
CA PHE A 151 -0.13 -0.29 -15.58
C PHE A 151 0.25 0.86 -14.65
N GLY A 152 0.41 2.08 -15.17
CA GLY A 152 0.64 3.27 -14.37
C GLY A 152 -0.47 3.52 -13.34
N ARG A 153 -1.75 3.37 -13.75
CA ARG A 153 -2.88 3.46 -12.81
C ARG A 153 -2.83 2.37 -11.74
N ALA A 154 -2.50 1.13 -12.08
CA ALA A 154 -2.39 0.04 -11.11
C ALA A 154 -1.27 0.31 -10.08
N LEU A 155 -0.14 0.87 -10.50
CA LEU A 155 0.94 1.25 -9.60
C LEU A 155 0.56 2.41 -8.68
N ASN A 156 -0.22 3.39 -9.18
CA ASN A 156 -0.74 4.46 -8.32
C ASN A 156 -1.75 3.92 -7.30
N LEU A 157 -2.70 3.08 -7.73
CA LEU A 157 -3.62 2.40 -6.81
C LEU A 157 -2.88 1.63 -5.71
N THR A 158 -1.76 1.00 -6.06
CA THR A 158 -0.91 0.31 -5.09
C THR A 158 -0.29 1.28 -4.08
N ARG A 159 0.17 2.46 -4.53
CA ARG A 159 0.71 3.50 -3.63
C ARG A 159 -0.37 4.04 -2.70
N ASP A 160 -1.53 4.40 -3.24
CA ASP A 160 -2.66 4.94 -2.48
C ASP A 160 -3.13 3.93 -1.42
N ALA A 161 -3.20 2.64 -1.78
CA ALA A 161 -3.55 1.58 -0.85
C ALA A 161 -2.50 1.39 0.27
N LEU A 162 -1.21 1.53 -0.04
CA LEU A 162 -0.14 1.48 0.96
C LEU A 162 -0.21 2.68 1.91
N ASP A 163 -0.44 3.89 1.39
CA ASP A 163 -0.58 5.09 2.21
C ASP A 163 -1.80 5.01 3.13
N SER A 164 -2.93 4.51 2.62
CA SER A 164 -4.13 4.24 3.41
C SER A 164 -3.86 3.23 4.53
N MET A 165 -3.15 2.13 4.22
CA MET A 165 -2.77 1.13 5.22
C MET A 165 -1.82 1.70 6.28
N LEU A 166 -0.84 2.52 5.89
CA LEU A 166 0.08 3.18 6.82
C LEU A 166 -0.67 4.15 7.74
N SER A 167 -1.57 4.96 7.18
CA SER A 167 -2.43 5.86 7.95
C SER A 167 -3.24 5.09 8.98
N PHE A 168 -3.88 3.99 8.59
CA PHE A 168 -4.66 3.16 9.49
C PHE A 168 -3.81 2.57 10.63
N VAL A 169 -2.62 2.05 10.31
CA VAL A 169 -1.70 1.54 11.33
C VAL A 169 -1.28 2.67 12.28
N HIS A 170 -0.96 3.86 11.78
CA HIS A 170 -0.61 5.01 12.62
C HIS A 170 -1.74 5.40 13.58
N SER A 171 -3.00 5.39 13.10
CA SER A 171 -4.15 5.75 13.95
C SER A 171 -4.52 4.68 14.98
N LEU A 172 -4.33 3.39 14.64
CA LEU A 172 -4.77 2.29 15.51
C LEU A 172 -3.67 1.83 16.48
N PHE A 173 -2.41 2.07 16.14
CA PHE A 173 -1.27 1.63 16.92
C PHE A 173 -1.19 2.24 18.35
N PRO A 174 -1.45 3.54 18.58
CA PRO A 174 -1.50 4.14 19.92
C PRO A 174 -2.50 3.43 20.83
N LEU A 175 -3.64 3.02 20.28
CA LEU A 175 -4.69 2.30 21.00
C LEU A 175 -4.24 0.90 21.42
N LEU A 176 -3.47 0.21 20.57
CA LEU A 176 -2.87 -1.09 20.91
C LEU A 176 -1.82 -0.96 22.02
N LEU A 177 -1.00 0.10 21.98
CA LEU A 177 -0.02 0.38 23.04
C LEU A 177 -0.69 0.61 24.39
N THR A 178 -1.83 1.31 24.40
CA THR A 178 -2.58 1.54 25.65
C THR A 178 -3.02 0.22 26.29
N VAL A 179 -3.46 -0.74 25.48
CA VAL A 179 -3.87 -2.08 25.95
C VAL A 179 -2.66 -2.86 26.50
N VAL A 180 -1.49 -2.76 25.87
CA VAL A 180 -0.25 -3.40 26.34
C VAL A 180 0.23 -2.79 27.67
N MET A 181 0.11 -1.47 27.82
CA MET A 181 0.46 -0.78 29.07
C MET A 181 -0.52 -1.11 30.20
N ALA A 182 -1.81 -1.21 29.88
CA ALA A 182 -2.84 -1.64 30.83
C ALA A 182 -2.59 -3.07 31.34
N ALA A 183 -1.97 -3.93 30.53
CA ALA A 183 -1.51 -5.26 30.94
C ALA A 183 -0.22 -5.25 31.81
N GLY A 184 0.30 -4.07 32.17
CA GLY A 184 1.46 -3.88 33.05
C GLY A 184 2.82 -3.86 32.35
N ASN A 185 2.87 -3.86 31.01
CA ASN A 185 4.12 -3.96 30.26
C ASN A 185 4.56 -2.62 29.65
N VAL A 186 4.76 -1.64 30.54
CA VAL A 186 5.03 -0.23 30.18
C VAL A 186 6.40 -0.05 29.51
N SER A 187 7.42 -0.82 29.92
CA SER A 187 8.77 -0.73 29.34
C SER A 187 8.81 -1.21 27.88
N SER A 188 8.09 -2.28 27.54
CA SER A 188 8.00 -2.75 26.15
C SER A 188 7.28 -1.73 25.27
N ALA A 189 6.18 -1.14 25.77
CA ALA A 189 5.38 -0.17 25.02
C ALA A 189 6.19 1.07 24.59
N ALA A 190 7.09 1.56 25.45
CA ALA A 190 7.94 2.72 25.16
C ALA A 190 8.95 2.45 24.03
N LEU A 191 9.49 1.24 23.94
CA LEU A 191 10.44 0.85 22.88
C LEU A 191 9.75 0.61 21.53
N PHE A 192 8.48 0.18 21.55
CA PHE A 192 7.74 -0.11 20.33
C PHE A 192 7.49 1.12 19.46
N ASN A 193 7.26 2.29 20.05
CA ASN A 193 6.94 3.52 19.30
C ASN A 193 8.04 3.93 18.29
N PRO A 194 9.31 4.15 18.69
CA PRO A 194 10.37 4.53 17.75
C PRO A 194 10.75 3.41 16.78
N VAL A 195 10.73 2.14 17.22
CA VAL A 195 11.05 1.00 16.35
C VAL A 195 10.01 0.82 15.25
N LEU A 196 8.73 0.99 15.56
CA LEU A 196 7.67 0.84 14.57
C LEU A 196 7.64 2.00 13.59
N MET A 197 7.84 3.25 14.04
CA MET A 197 8.01 4.36 13.10
C MET A 197 9.17 4.13 12.14
N LEU A 198 10.32 3.63 12.64
CA LEU A 198 11.46 3.30 11.80
C LEU A 198 11.13 2.21 10.77
N VAL A 199 10.50 1.11 11.20
CA VAL A 199 10.17 -0.02 10.33
C VAL A 199 9.13 0.39 9.28
N LEU A 200 8.06 1.08 9.68
CA LEU A 200 7.01 1.55 8.77
C LEU A 200 7.56 2.55 7.75
N ALA A 201 8.34 3.54 8.18
CA ALA A 201 8.98 4.49 7.28
C ALA A 201 9.95 3.81 6.31
N SER A 202 10.73 2.83 6.79
CA SER A 202 11.66 2.07 5.96
C SER A 202 10.94 1.24 4.90
N ILE A 203 9.88 0.52 5.29
CA ILE A 203 9.09 -0.30 4.36
C ILE A 203 8.36 0.58 3.35
N SER A 204 7.70 1.65 3.81
CA SER A 204 7.01 2.61 2.94
C SER A 204 7.96 3.18 1.89
N THR A 205 9.11 3.70 2.34
CA THR A 205 10.13 4.26 1.45
C THR A 205 10.65 3.21 0.46
N LEU A 206 10.93 1.99 0.94
CA LEU A 206 11.45 0.93 0.08
C LEU A 206 10.43 0.52 -1.00
N ILE A 207 9.16 0.38 -0.64
CA ILE A 207 8.15 -0.03 -1.61
C ILE A 207 7.84 1.11 -2.57
N VAL A 208 7.50 2.30 -2.08
CA VAL A 208 7.02 3.42 -2.89
C VAL A 208 8.14 4.02 -3.77
N ASN A 209 9.36 4.14 -3.23
CA ASN A 209 10.46 4.83 -3.92
C ASN A 209 11.44 3.89 -4.61
N VAL A 210 11.46 2.58 -4.28
CA VAL A 210 12.36 1.62 -4.94
C VAL A 210 11.57 0.59 -5.72
N ALA A 211 10.68 -0.17 -5.08
CA ALA A 211 9.98 -1.28 -5.74
C ALA A 211 9.06 -0.79 -6.86
N VAL A 212 8.20 0.20 -6.59
CA VAL A 212 7.22 0.68 -7.58
C VAL A 212 7.89 1.25 -8.84
N PRO A 213 8.91 2.14 -8.76
CA PRO A 213 9.64 2.59 -9.94
C PRO A 213 10.33 1.45 -10.69
N LEU A 214 10.93 0.50 -9.97
CA LEU A 214 11.63 -0.64 -10.60
C LEU A 214 10.66 -1.54 -11.36
N ILE A 215 9.48 -1.80 -10.79
CA ILE A 215 8.39 -2.53 -11.44
C ILE A 215 7.92 -1.77 -12.69
N PHE A 216 7.81 -0.44 -12.62
CA PHE A 216 7.46 0.38 -13.78
C PHE A 216 8.47 0.21 -14.91
N PHE A 217 9.76 0.37 -14.62
CA PHE A 217 10.84 0.19 -15.60
C PHE A 217 10.88 -1.23 -16.17
N ALA A 218 10.71 -2.25 -15.33
CA ALA A 218 10.66 -3.63 -15.77
C ALA A 218 9.50 -3.86 -16.75
N GLY A 219 8.30 -3.35 -16.44
CA GLY A 219 7.14 -3.43 -17.33
C GLY A 219 7.40 -2.72 -18.67
N VAL A 220 7.88 -1.48 -18.63
CA VAL A 220 8.23 -0.72 -19.85
C VAL A 220 9.26 -1.49 -20.70
N LEU A 221 10.28 -2.06 -20.07
CA LEU A 221 11.33 -2.81 -20.75
C LEU A 221 10.81 -4.10 -21.39
N ILE A 222 9.92 -4.82 -20.70
CA ILE A 222 9.26 -6.02 -21.25
C ILE A 222 8.44 -5.65 -22.49
N LEU A 223 7.65 -4.57 -22.43
CA LEU A 223 6.86 -4.10 -23.56
C LEU A 223 7.78 -3.64 -24.71
N ALA A 224 8.85 -2.90 -24.41
CA ALA A 224 9.82 -2.45 -25.42
C ALA A 224 10.58 -3.62 -26.08
N ASN A 225 10.91 -4.68 -25.33
CA ASN A 225 11.53 -5.88 -25.89
C ASN A 225 10.59 -6.60 -26.87
N ASN A 226 9.28 -6.54 -26.67
CA ASN A 226 8.30 -7.14 -27.57
C ASN A 226 8.12 -6.36 -28.89
N LEU A 227 8.52 -5.07 -28.97
CA LEU A 227 8.65 -4.34 -30.24
C LEU A 227 9.83 -4.86 -31.09
N SER A 228 10.88 -5.32 -30.45
CA SER A 228 12.09 -5.75 -31.12
C SER A 228 12.02 -7.25 -31.45
N GLN A 229 11.24 -7.61 -32.47
CA GLN A 229 11.38 -8.94 -33.07
C GLN A 229 12.78 -9.16 -33.71
N SER A 230 13.65 -8.14 -33.77
CA SER A 230 15.01 -8.22 -34.31
C SER A 230 16.17 -8.17 -33.28
N ILE A 231 15.96 -7.74 -32.03
CA ILE A 231 17.01 -7.76 -30.99
C ILE A 231 16.45 -8.32 -29.69
N LYS A 232 16.49 -9.65 -29.59
CA LYS A 232 16.32 -10.38 -28.33
C LYS A 232 17.41 -9.95 -27.36
N VAL A 233 17.04 -9.24 -26.30
CA VAL A 233 17.92 -8.85 -25.18
C VAL A 233 18.31 -10.06 -24.30
N SER A 234 18.08 -11.28 -24.77
CA SER A 234 18.48 -12.56 -24.16
C SER A 234 20.00 -12.78 -24.07
N ARG A 235 20.83 -11.78 -24.40
CA ARG A 235 22.30 -11.83 -24.33
C ARG A 235 22.92 -10.84 -23.33
N LEU A 236 22.12 -10.24 -22.45
CA LEU A 236 22.61 -9.42 -21.34
C LEU A 236 22.47 -10.12 -19.96
N ALA A 237 22.37 -11.45 -19.96
CA ALA A 237 22.51 -12.29 -18.77
C ALA A 237 23.74 -13.21 -18.94
#